data_AF-A0A7W7YKR2-F1
#
_entry.id   AF-A0A7W7YKR2-F1
#
_cell.length_a   1.000
_cell.length_b   1.000
_cell.length_c   1.000
_cell.angle_alpha   90.00
_cell.angle_beta   90.00
_cell.angle_gamma   90.00
#
_symmetry.space_group_name_H-M   'P 1'
#
loop_
_entity.id
_entity.type
_entity.pdbx_description
1 polymer ?
#
loop_
_entity_poly.entity_id
_entity_poly.type
_entity_poly.pdbx_seq_one_letter_code
_entity_poly.pdbx_strand_id
1 'polypeptide(L)'
;MIRFAIQYAWGIPYTLPVAIINACLRVLILFFITFLVGKLAEQTKALRARVRTLEGILPTCSFCKDIRDEAGNWHEIEDYVTSRTDALFSHGVCPGCAAKHYGDILNAQQTPTK
;
A
#
# COMPACT_ATOMS: atom_id res chain seq x y z
N MET A 1 27.39 -28.84 -7.14
CA MET A 1 27.71 -29.99 -6.26
C MET A 1 26.57 -31.00 -6.18
N ILE A 2 25.40 -30.66 -5.63
CA ILE A 2 24.26 -31.59 -5.48
C ILE A 2 23.81 -32.22 -6.81
N ARG A 3 23.78 -31.45 -7.90
CA ARG A 3 23.38 -31.96 -9.23
C ARG A 3 24.35 -32.99 -9.82
N PHE A 4 25.64 -32.78 -9.63
CA PHE A 4 26.69 -33.70 -10.09
C PHE A 4 26.62 -35.04 -9.35
N ALA A 5 26.35 -35.00 -8.04
CA ALA A 5 26.18 -36.19 -7.22
C ALA A 5 24.96 -37.03 -7.64
N ILE A 6 23.81 -36.38 -7.89
CA ILE A 6 22.59 -37.06 -8.37
C ILE A 6 22.80 -37.65 -9.77
N GLN A 7 23.51 -36.94 -10.65
CA GLN A 7 23.82 -37.42 -12.00
C GLN A 7 24.77 -38.64 -12.00
N TYR A 8 25.76 -38.66 -11.11
CA TYR A 8 26.66 -39.80 -10.96
C TYR A 8 25.95 -41.01 -10.32
N ALA A 9 25.03 -40.77 -9.38
CA ALA A 9 24.26 -41.81 -8.70
C ALA A 9 23.24 -42.54 -9.59
N TRP A 10 22.77 -41.93 -10.70
CA TRP A 10 21.77 -42.52 -11.60
C TRP A 10 22.29 -42.93 -12.99
N GLY A 11 23.61 -42.96 -13.20
CA GLY A 11 24.22 -43.63 -14.37
C GLY A 11 23.83 -43.11 -15.75
N ILE A 12 23.29 -41.90 -15.89
CA ILE A 12 22.92 -41.30 -17.18
C ILE A 12 24.16 -40.59 -17.76
N PRO A 13 24.82 -41.12 -18.82
CA PRO A 13 26.00 -40.48 -19.39
C PRO A 13 25.55 -39.27 -20.22
N TYR A 14 25.64 -38.07 -19.66
CA TYR A 14 25.47 -36.86 -20.43
C TYR A 14 26.68 -36.75 -21.36
N THR A 15 26.45 -36.91 -22.66
CA THR A 15 27.47 -36.58 -23.65
C THR A 15 27.82 -35.10 -23.53
N LEU A 16 29.08 -34.74 -23.82
CA LEU A 16 29.55 -33.35 -23.78
C LEU A 16 28.59 -32.35 -24.46
N PRO A 17 27.93 -32.69 -25.59
CA PRO A 17 26.91 -31.83 -26.19
C PRO A 17 25.69 -31.56 -25.29
N VAL A 18 25.17 -32.57 -24.59
CA VAL A 18 24.02 -32.42 -23.68
C VAL A 18 24.38 -31.58 -22.46
N ALA A 19 25.62 -31.68 -21.97
CA ALA A 19 26.12 -30.82 -20.89
C ALA A 19 26.18 -29.35 -21.32
N ILE A 20 26.69 -29.08 -22.53
CA ILE A 20 26.79 -27.73 -23.10
C ILE A 20 25.39 -27.13 -23.31
N ILE A 21 24.48 -27.88 -23.93
CA ILE A 21 23.09 -27.42 -24.17
C ILE A 21 22.42 -27.04 -22.85
N ASN A 22 22.52 -27.90 -21.83
CA ASN A 22 21.95 -27.63 -20.51
C ASN A 22 22.60 -26.42 -19.81
N ALA A 23 23.91 -26.23 -19.98
CA ALA A 23 24.61 -25.07 -19.44
C ALA A 23 24.15 -23.77 -20.11
N CYS A 24 24.07 -23.74 -21.45
CA CYS A 24 23.58 -22.60 -22.21
C CYS A 24 22.13 -22.26 -21.86
N LEU A 25 21.25 -23.27 -21.80
CA LEU A 25 19.85 -23.08 -21.42
C LEU A 25 19.73 -22.47 -20.01
N ARG A 26 20.54 -22.96 -19.06
CA ARG A 26 20.55 -22.43 -17.69
C ARG A 26 21.01 -20.99 -17.63
N VAL A 27 22.06 -20.64 -18.36
CA VAL A 27 22.57 -19.25 -18.39
C VAL A 27 21.52 -18.32 -19.01
N LEU A 28 20.86 -18.74 -20.09
CA LEU A 28 19.79 -17.98 -20.73
C LEU A 28 18.61 -17.79 -19.77
N ILE A 29 18.15 -18.86 -19.13
CA ILE A 29 17.06 -18.82 -18.15
C ILE A 29 17.40 -17.88 -16.98
N LEU A 30 18.61 -17.99 -16.42
CA LEU A 30 19.04 -17.13 -15.32
C LEU A 30 19.11 -15.66 -15.75
N PHE A 31 19.68 -15.39 -16.92
CA PHE A 31 19.71 -14.04 -17.49
C PHE A 31 18.29 -13.46 -17.65
N PHE A 32 17.38 -14.24 -18.22
CA PHE A 32 16.00 -13.81 -18.46
C PHE A 32 15.24 -13.59 -17.14
N ILE A 33 15.42 -14.47 -16.15
CA ILE A 33 14.83 -14.31 -14.82
C ILE A 33 15.36 -13.02 -14.16
N THR A 34 16.68 -12.82 -14.13
CA THR A 34 17.28 -11.60 -13.54
C THR A 34 16.76 -10.35 -14.24
N PHE A 35 16.65 -10.37 -15.57
CA PHE A 35 16.10 -9.26 -16.36
C PHE A 35 14.63 -8.98 -16.03
N LEU A 36 13.78 -10.01 -16.03
CA LEU A 36 12.35 -9.88 -15.72
C LEU A 36 12.12 -9.39 -14.29
N VAL A 37 12.84 -9.95 -13.32
CA VAL A 37 12.74 -9.53 -11.91
C VAL A 37 13.17 -8.08 -11.75
N GLY A 38 14.21 -7.63 -12.46
CA GLY A 38 14.61 -6.22 -12.49
C GLY A 38 13.50 -5.31 -13.03
N LYS A 39 12.83 -5.72 -14.11
CA LYS A 39 11.73 -4.94 -14.69
C LYS A 39 10.49 -4.89 -13.79
N LEU A 40 10.15 -6.01 -13.13
CA LEU A 40 9.08 -6.06 -12.12
C LEU A 40 9.42 -5.25 -10.87
N ALA A 41 10.68 -5.23 -10.44
CA ALA A 41 11.14 -4.42 -9.32
C ALA A 41 10.96 -2.92 -9.58
N GLU A 42 11.16 -2.48 -10.83
CA GLU A 42 10.94 -1.10 -11.25
C GLU A 42 9.45 -0.72 -11.19
N GLN A 43 8.56 -1.60 -11.67
CA GLN A 43 7.10 -1.39 -11.57
C GLN A 43 6.60 -1.39 -10.12
N THR A 44 7.12 -2.29 -9.28
CA THR A 44 6.72 -2.33 -7.86
C THR A 44 7.25 -1.13 -7.06
N LYS A 45 8.37 -0.52 -7.44
CA LYS A 45 8.82 0.77 -6.86
C LYS A 45 7.84 1.90 -7.19
N ALA A 46 7.40 1.99 -8.45
CA ALA A 46 6.41 2.98 -8.88
C ALA A 46 5.07 2.79 -8.14
N LEU A 47 4.66 1.54 -7.90
CA LEU A 47 3.43 1.23 -7.18
C LEU A 47 3.55 1.47 -5.66
N ARG A 48 4.69 1.12 -5.04
CA ARG A 48 4.94 1.40 -3.60
C ARG A 48 5.04 2.89 -3.30
N ALA A 49 5.50 3.70 -4.24
CA ALA A 49 5.49 5.16 -4.11
C ALA A 49 4.07 5.73 -3.99
N ARG A 50 3.06 5.05 -4.56
CA ARG A 50 1.64 5.43 -4.42
C ARG A 50 0.98 4.96 -3.12
N VAL A 51 1.60 4.03 -2.37
CA VAL A 51 1.00 3.38 -1.18
C VAL A 51 1.69 3.82 0.13
N ARG A 52 2.45 4.92 0.14
CA ARG A 52 2.91 5.55 1.39
C ARG A 52 1.78 6.32 2.07
N THR A 53 0.66 5.65 2.32
CA THR A 53 -0.57 6.32 2.74
C THR A 53 -0.67 6.60 4.23
N LEU A 54 0.20 6.09 5.12
CA LEU A 54 0.34 6.65 6.47
C LEU A 54 1.76 6.44 7.02
N GLU A 55 2.65 7.41 6.77
CA GLU A 55 3.94 7.51 7.46
C GLU A 55 3.73 8.06 8.89
N GLY A 56 3.75 7.19 9.90
CA GLY A 56 4.07 7.55 11.29
C GLY A 56 3.05 8.36 12.10
N ILE A 57 3.56 9.00 13.16
CA ILE A 57 2.82 9.91 14.06
C ILE A 57 2.71 11.27 13.37
N LEU A 58 1.49 11.68 13.03
CA LEU A 58 1.22 13.00 12.47
C LEU A 58 1.27 14.05 13.59
N PRO A 59 2.17 15.05 13.52
CA PRO A 59 2.17 16.15 14.47
C PRO A 59 0.90 16.99 14.29
N THR A 60 0.05 17.03 15.32
CA THR A 60 -1.20 17.80 15.32
C THR A 60 -1.14 18.95 16.32
N CYS A 61 -1.88 20.03 16.03
CA CYS A 61 -2.05 21.13 16.97
C CYS A 61 -3.03 20.72 18.08
N SER A 62 -2.66 20.88 19.35
CA SER A 62 -3.53 20.51 20.47
C SER A 62 -4.79 21.38 20.59
N PHE A 63 -4.82 22.55 19.93
CA PHE A 63 -5.94 23.49 19.98
C PHE A 63 -6.89 23.34 18.78
N CYS A 64 -6.39 23.55 17.55
CA CYS A 64 -7.20 23.47 16.33
C CYS A 64 -7.24 22.08 15.68
N LYS A 65 -6.35 21.16 16.07
CA LYS A 65 -6.19 19.81 15.51
C LYS A 65 -5.66 19.74 14.07
N ASP A 66 -5.27 20.86 13.49
CA ASP A 66 -4.56 20.89 12.21
C ASP A 66 -3.32 20.00 12.23
N ILE A 67 -2.97 19.46 11.06
CA ILE A 67 -1.81 18.60 10.84
C ILE A 67 -0.67 19.44 10.26
N ARG A 68 0.53 19.30 10.81
CA ARG A 68 1.73 19.94 10.26
C ARG A 68 2.39 19.03 9.23
N ASP A 69 2.65 19.56 8.03
CA ASP A 69 3.37 18.86 6.98
C ASP A 69 4.90 18.87 7.17
N GLU A 70 5.62 18.18 6.29
CA GLU A 70 7.09 18.11 6.31
C GLU A 70 7.76 19.48 6.02
N ALA A 71 7.06 20.38 5.33
CA ALA A 71 7.53 21.74 5.06
C ALA A 71 7.24 22.72 6.21
N GLY A 72 6.55 22.27 7.26
CA GLY A 72 6.19 23.05 8.43
C GLY A 72 4.89 23.84 8.30
N ASN A 73 4.12 23.66 7.22
CA ASN A 73 2.82 24.30 7.05
C ASN A 73 1.73 23.52 7.80
N TRP A 74 0.69 24.24 8.23
CA TRP A 74 -0.47 23.67 8.88
C TRP A 74 -1.63 23.52 7.90
N HIS A 75 -2.27 22.36 7.94
CA HIS A 75 -3.39 22.00 7.08
C HIS A 75 -4.52 21.43 7.92
N GLU A 76 -5.76 21.70 7.50
CA GLU A 76 -6.92 21.04 8.07
C GLU A 76 -6.82 19.52 7.84
N ILE A 77 -7.36 18.72 8.77
CA ILE A 77 -7.22 17.26 8.74
C ILE A 77 -7.80 16.68 7.45
N GLU A 78 -8.97 17.16 7.04
CA GLU A 78 -9.67 16.68 5.85
C GLU A 78 -8.86 16.92 4.58
N ASP A 79 -8.32 18.14 4.41
CA ASP A 79 -7.45 18.50 3.29
C ASP A 79 -6.16 17.69 3.27
N TYR A 80 -5.53 17.54 4.44
CA TYR A 80 -4.28 16.80 4.58
C TYR A 80 -4.43 15.32 4.20
N VAL A 81 -5.54 14.69 4.62
CA VAL A 81 -5.82 13.27 4.38
C VAL A 81 -6.30 13.03 2.95
N THR A 82 -7.21 13.87 2.43
CA THR A 82 -7.74 13.74 1.06
C THR A 82 -6.68 14.01 0.00
N SER A 83 -5.71 14.90 0.26
CA SER A 83 -4.60 15.16 -0.67
C SER A 83 -3.58 14.02 -0.77
N ARG A 84 -3.55 13.11 0.21
CA ARG A 84 -2.56 12.02 0.32
C ARG A 84 -3.16 10.62 0.23
N THR A 85 -4.49 10.50 0.25
CA THR A 85 -5.21 9.22 0.23
C THR A 85 -6.47 9.34 -0.62
N ASP A 86 -7.04 8.22 -1.06
CA ASP A 86 -8.33 8.22 -1.77
C ASP A 86 -9.54 8.36 -0.81
N ALA A 87 -9.32 8.79 0.43
CA ALA A 87 -10.39 8.96 1.41
C ALA A 87 -11.28 10.16 1.06
N LEU A 88 -12.59 9.99 1.27
CA LEU A 88 -13.59 11.04 1.09
C LEU A 88 -14.28 11.32 2.41
N PHE A 89 -14.39 12.59 2.78
CA PHE A 89 -15.11 13.02 3.98
C PHE A 89 -16.56 13.37 3.64
N SER A 90 -17.50 12.82 4.39
CA SER A 90 -18.89 13.25 4.39
C SER A 90 -19.20 13.98 5.70
N HIS A 91 -19.93 15.09 5.60
CA HIS A 91 -20.33 15.88 6.77
C HIS A 91 -21.66 15.33 7.30
N GLY A 92 -21.61 14.73 8.48
CA GLY A 92 -22.78 14.21 9.19
C GLY A 92 -22.78 14.65 10.66
N VAL A 93 -23.96 14.65 11.28
CA VAL A 93 -24.11 14.94 12.71
C VAL A 93 -24.48 13.64 13.42
N CYS A 94 -23.67 13.22 14.40
CA CYS A 94 -23.98 12.00 15.15
C CYS A 94 -25.19 12.22 16.07
N PRO A 95 -25.93 11.16 16.47
CA PRO A 95 -27.12 11.30 17.32
C PRO A 95 -26.87 12.05 18.63
N GLY A 96 -25.69 11.88 19.24
CA GLY A 96 -25.30 12.59 20.46
C GLY A 96 -25.13 14.10 20.24
N CYS A 97 -24.49 14.51 19.15
CA CYS A 97 -24.37 15.92 18.78
C CYS A 97 -25.72 16.51 18.38
N ALA A 98 -26.55 15.76 17.67
CA ALA A 98 -27.90 16.18 17.30
C ALA A 98 -28.75 16.44 18.54
N ALA A 99 -28.76 15.53 19.52
CA ALA A 99 -29.48 15.73 20.78
C ALA A 99 -28.91 16.90 21.60
N LYS A 100 -27.58 17.08 21.62
CA LYS A 100 -26.95 18.16 22.38
C LYS A 100 -27.22 19.56 21.80
N HIS A 101 -27.19 19.70 20.49
CA HIS A 101 -27.29 21.01 19.82
C HIS A 101 -28.70 21.34 19.31
N TYR A 102 -29.49 20.32 19.01
CA TYR A 102 -30.83 20.45 18.43
C TYR A 102 -31.91 19.69 19.22
N GLY A 103 -31.57 19.12 20.39
CA GLY A 103 -32.50 18.34 21.19
C GLY A 103 -33.80 19.08 21.49
N ASP A 104 -33.74 20.36 21.85
CA ASP A 104 -34.92 21.16 22.15
C ASP A 104 -35.86 21.30 20.94
N ILE A 105 -35.31 21.43 19.73
CA ILE A 105 -36.07 21.54 18.47
C ILE A 105 -36.64 20.17 18.07
N LEU A 106 -35.83 19.12 18.17
CA LEU A 106 -36.23 17.75 17.86
C LEU A 106 -37.33 17.25 18.81
N ASN A 107 -37.29 17.67 20.09
CA ASN A 107 -38.30 17.36 21.09
C ASN A 107 -39.57 18.20 20.90
N ALA A 108 -39.45 19.47 20.45
CA ALA A 108 -40.61 20.33 20.20
C ALA A 108 -41.46 19.86 19.00
N GLN A 109 -40.85 19.20 17.99
CA GLN A 109 -41.55 18.69 16.81
C GLN A 109 -42.28 17.35 17.02
N GLN A 110 -42.19 16.74 18.20
CA GLN A 110 -42.97 15.54 18.56
C GLN A 110 -44.38 15.87 19.09
N THR A 111 -44.77 17.15 19.12
CA THR A 111 -46.15 17.54 19.42
C THR A 111 -47.01 17.24 18.18
N PRO A 112 -48.02 16.35 18.27
CA PRO A 112 -48.81 15.97 17.10
C PRO A 112 -49.53 17.20 16.54
N THR A 113 -49.21 17.56 15.30
CA THR A 113 -50.09 18.38 14.46
C THR A 113 -51.42 17.66 14.37
N LYS A 114 -52.40 18.22 15.09
CA LYS A 114 -53.81 17.82 15.05
C LYS A 114 -54.43 18.15 13.70
#